data_AF-A0A946AT34-F1
#
_entry.id   AF-A0A946AT34-F1
#
_cell.length_a   1.000
_cell.length_b   1.000
_cell.length_c   1.000
_cell.angle_alpha   90.00
_cell.angle_beta   90.00
_cell.angle_gamma   90.00
#
_symmetry.space_group_name_H-M   'P 1'
#
loop_
_entity.id
_entity.type
_entity.pdbx_description
1 polymer ?
#
loop_
_entity_poly.entity_id
_entity_poly.type
_entity_poly.pdbx_seq_one_letter_code
_entity_poly.pdbx_strand_id
1 'polypeptide(L)'
;MEAEHTTPDQARDMGLSADEFDRICTRLGRIPNLTELGIFSAMWSEHCSYKSSRRWLKTLPTTGDQVIHGPGENAGVVDIGDGMAAVFKIESHNHPSFIEPYQGAATGVGGILRDVFTMGARPVALLNALRFGEADHPLTRHLVSGVVSGVGGYGNCIGIPTIGGETHFDASYNQN
;
A
#
# COMPACT_ATOMS: atom_id res chain seq x y z
N MET A 1 -8.93 17.53 33.56
CA MET A 1 -8.10 16.37 33.18
C MET A 1 -6.84 16.94 32.57
N GLU A 2 -5.71 16.91 33.28
CA GLU A 2 -4.42 17.18 32.65
C GLU A 2 -4.18 16.11 31.58
N ALA A 3 -3.78 16.52 30.38
CA ALA A 3 -3.47 15.58 29.33
C ALA A 3 -2.20 14.84 29.74
N GLU A 4 -2.30 13.52 29.94
CA GLU A 4 -1.16 12.66 30.24
C GLU A 4 -0.16 12.77 29.09
N HIS A 5 0.96 13.44 29.34
CA HIS A 5 2.03 13.63 28.37
C HIS A 5 2.77 12.31 28.15
N THR A 6 3.06 11.98 26.89
CA THR A 6 3.70 10.71 26.55
C THR A 6 5.20 10.68 26.85
N THR A 7 5.77 9.49 26.97
CA THR A 7 7.21 9.30 27.19
C THR A 7 7.95 8.85 25.91
N PRO A 8 9.27 9.02 25.84
CA PRO A 8 10.10 8.46 24.76
C PRO A 8 10.00 6.93 24.64
N ASP A 9 9.77 6.21 25.75
CA ASP A 9 9.61 4.75 25.72
C ASP A 9 8.30 4.36 25.04
N GLN A 10 7.20 5.07 25.31
CA GLN A 10 5.93 4.87 24.60
C GLN A 10 6.08 5.15 23.09
N ALA A 11 6.88 6.15 22.71
CA ALA A 11 7.17 6.42 21.30
C ALA A 11 7.95 5.27 20.65
N ARG A 12 8.92 4.69 21.36
CA ARG A 12 9.69 3.53 20.89
C ARG A 12 8.82 2.30 20.69
N ASP A 13 7.90 2.02 21.62
CA ASP A 13 6.95 0.92 21.51
C ASP A 13 6.02 1.07 20.28
N MET A 14 5.76 2.32 19.87
CA MET A 14 5.03 2.67 18.64
C MET A 14 5.91 2.75 17.38
N GLY A 15 7.18 2.31 17.46
CA GLY A 15 8.09 2.26 16.31
C GLY A 15 8.71 3.60 15.90
N LEU A 16 8.65 4.63 16.76
CA LEU A 16 9.32 5.91 16.54
C LEU A 16 10.72 5.89 17.14
N SER A 17 11.70 6.47 16.43
CA SER A 17 13.03 6.70 16.99
C SER A 17 13.04 7.85 18.00
N ALA A 18 14.10 7.94 18.81
CA ALA A 18 14.29 9.08 19.72
C ALA A 18 14.31 10.42 18.95
N ASP A 19 15.03 10.47 17.82
CA ASP A 19 15.08 11.65 16.96
C ASP A 19 13.70 12.01 16.38
N GLU A 20 12.87 11.01 16.04
CA GLU A 20 11.51 11.26 15.56
C GLU A 20 10.63 11.84 16.67
N PHE A 21 10.73 11.32 17.89
CA PHE A 21 10.03 11.87 19.07
C PHE A 21 10.44 13.31 19.37
N ASP A 22 11.74 13.61 19.39
CA ASP A 22 12.24 14.97 19.63
C ASP A 22 11.76 15.96 18.56
N ARG A 23 11.69 15.52 17.30
CA ARG A 23 11.14 16.32 16.20
C ARG A 23 9.64 16.55 16.35
N ILE A 24 8.89 15.58 16.87
CA ILE A 24 7.46 15.74 17.16
C ILE A 24 7.28 16.80 18.25
N CYS A 25 8.01 16.66 19.38
CA CYS A 25 7.98 17.62 20.47
C CYS A 25 8.34 19.03 20.00
N THR A 26 9.39 19.15 19.18
CA THR A 26 9.81 20.43 18.60
C THR A 26 8.73 21.05 17.70
N ARG A 27 8.07 20.25 16.84
CA ARG A 27 7.03 20.75 15.93
C ARG A 27 5.76 21.18 16.64
N LEU A 28 5.40 20.49 17.73
CA LEU A 28 4.24 20.84 18.54
C LEU A 28 4.54 21.96 19.54
N GLY A 29 5.81 22.24 19.84
CA GLY A 29 6.22 23.13 20.93
C GLY A 29 5.92 22.57 22.32
N ARG A 30 5.57 21.29 22.42
CA ARG A 30 5.23 20.58 23.66
C ARG A 30 5.29 19.06 23.44
N ILE A 31 5.22 18.30 24.52
CA ILE A 31 5.11 16.84 24.46
C ILE A 31 3.71 16.47 23.93
N PRO A 32 3.60 15.55 22.94
CA PRO A 32 2.32 15.07 22.45
C PRO A 32 1.54 14.33 23.55
N ASN A 33 0.23 14.32 23.45
CA ASN A 33 -0.59 13.34 24.17
C ASN A 33 -0.59 11.99 23.43
N LEU A 34 -1.17 10.95 24.04
CA LEU A 34 -1.17 9.60 23.47
C LEU A 34 -1.81 9.52 22.07
N THR A 35 -2.90 10.26 21.85
CA THR A 35 -3.60 10.27 20.55
C THR A 35 -2.73 10.91 19.48
N GLU A 36 -2.11 12.05 19.79
CA GLU A 36 -1.20 12.75 18.87
C GLU A 36 0.01 11.90 18.53
N LEU A 37 0.63 11.25 19.54
CA LEU A 37 1.75 10.36 19.33
C LEU A 37 1.38 9.18 18.42
N GLY A 38 0.20 8.58 18.63
CA GLY A 38 -0.31 7.51 17.78
C GLY A 38 -0.52 7.94 16.33
N ILE A 39 -1.04 9.15 16.10
CA ILE A 39 -1.18 9.73 14.75
C ILE A 39 0.20 9.91 14.10
N PHE A 40 1.17 10.47 14.83
CA PHE A 40 2.53 10.62 14.31
C PHE A 40 3.18 9.27 13.98
N SER A 41 3.04 8.27 14.85
CA SER A 41 3.55 6.92 14.62
C SER A 41 3.00 6.32 13.31
N ALA A 42 1.68 6.36 13.12
CA ALA A 42 1.05 5.85 11.90
C ALA A 42 1.51 6.61 10.64
N MET A 43 1.52 7.94 10.70
CA MET A 43 1.83 8.80 9.55
C MET A 43 3.32 8.82 9.19
N TRP A 44 4.23 8.58 10.14
CA TRP A 44 5.69 8.56 9.91
C TRP A 44 6.27 7.15 9.79
N SER A 45 5.42 6.12 9.79
CA SER A 45 5.79 4.77 9.39
C SER A 45 6.39 4.74 7.97
N GLU A 46 7.20 3.74 7.65
CA GLU A 46 7.75 3.59 6.29
C GLU A 46 6.62 3.47 5.26
N HIS A 47 5.55 2.75 5.60
CA HIS A 47 4.39 2.51 4.75
C HIS A 47 3.72 3.82 4.29
N CYS A 48 3.55 4.78 5.20
CA CYS A 48 2.88 6.05 4.88
C CYS A 48 3.86 7.13 4.36
N SER A 49 5.08 7.16 4.90
CA SER A 49 6.00 8.29 4.68
C SER A 49 7.02 8.07 3.56
N TYR A 50 7.23 6.81 3.15
CA TYR A 50 8.26 6.43 2.18
C TYR A 50 9.65 6.97 2.56
N LYS A 51 9.95 7.06 3.87
CA LYS A 51 11.12 7.82 4.36
C LYS A 51 12.45 7.30 3.81
N SER A 52 12.57 6.00 3.55
CA SER A 52 13.76 5.41 2.93
C SER A 52 13.78 5.56 1.40
N SER A 53 12.62 5.43 0.75
CA SER A 53 12.51 5.28 -0.71
C SER A 53 12.27 6.60 -1.46
N ARG A 54 11.63 7.58 -0.83
CA ARG A 54 11.25 8.87 -1.44
C ARG A 54 12.41 9.62 -2.07
N ARG A 55 13.62 9.50 -1.50
CA ARG A 55 14.83 10.12 -2.09
C ARG A 55 15.15 9.55 -3.47
N TRP A 56 15.00 8.25 -3.64
CA TRP A 56 15.30 7.54 -4.89
C TRP A 56 14.17 7.68 -5.89
N LEU A 57 12.91 7.64 -5.45
CA LEU A 57 11.76 7.79 -6.35
C LEU A 57 11.74 9.14 -7.09
N LYS A 58 12.33 10.18 -6.50
CA LYS A 58 12.50 11.49 -7.14
C LYS A 58 13.42 11.49 -8.36
N THR A 59 14.22 10.45 -8.57
CA THR A 59 15.12 10.36 -9.72
C THR A 59 14.43 9.78 -10.96
N LEU A 60 13.22 9.24 -10.82
CA LEU A 60 12.47 8.66 -11.93
C LEU A 60 11.91 9.77 -12.84
N PRO A 61 11.91 9.59 -14.17
CA PRO A 61 11.25 10.51 -15.07
C PRO A 61 9.72 10.45 -14.88
N THR A 62 9.09 11.60 -14.68
CA THR A 62 7.65 11.72 -14.40
C THR A 62 6.89 12.58 -15.40
N THR A 63 7.56 13.03 -16.46
CA THR A 63 6.98 13.91 -17.47
C THR A 63 6.99 13.23 -18.84
N GLY A 64 6.01 13.58 -19.66
CA GLY A 64 5.86 13.09 -21.03
C GLY A 64 4.58 13.66 -21.64
N ASP A 65 4.49 13.71 -22.96
CA ASP A 65 3.39 14.37 -23.68
C ASP A 65 2.02 13.77 -23.35
N GLN A 66 1.96 12.48 -23.05
CA GLN A 66 0.73 11.76 -22.70
C GLN A 66 0.40 11.84 -21.20
N VAL A 67 1.27 12.39 -20.35
CA VAL A 67 1.05 12.41 -18.90
C VAL A 67 0.10 13.56 -18.54
N ILE A 68 -1.13 13.23 -18.17
CA ILE A 68 -2.11 14.21 -17.66
C ILE A 68 -1.84 14.47 -16.17
N HIS A 69 -1.67 13.39 -15.37
CA HIS A 69 -1.29 13.47 -13.97
C HIS A 69 -0.22 12.42 -13.62
N GLY A 70 0.93 12.90 -13.14
CA GLY A 70 2.02 12.07 -12.61
C GLY A 70 1.88 11.78 -11.10
N PRO A 71 2.97 11.40 -10.42
CA PRO A 71 2.96 11.13 -8.98
C PRO A 71 2.53 12.34 -8.14
N GLY A 72 1.63 12.12 -7.18
CA GLY A 72 1.14 13.16 -6.25
C GLY A 72 -0.32 12.95 -5.83
N GLU A 73 -1.12 12.38 -6.73
CA GLU A 73 -2.52 12.00 -6.49
C GLU A 73 -2.66 10.49 -6.21
N ASN A 74 -3.90 10.04 -5.97
CA ASN A 74 -4.19 8.63 -5.68
C ASN A 74 -3.88 7.67 -6.84
N ALA A 75 -3.81 8.12 -8.09
CA ALA A 75 -3.39 7.29 -9.23
C ALA A 75 -2.77 8.13 -10.36
N GLY A 76 -2.03 7.48 -11.26
CA GLY A 76 -1.49 8.11 -12.47
C GLY A 76 -2.53 8.18 -13.58
N VAL A 77 -2.46 9.22 -14.41
CA VAL A 77 -3.40 9.45 -15.52
C VAL A 77 -2.64 9.77 -16.80
N VAL A 78 -2.96 9.05 -17.87
CA VAL A 78 -2.40 9.27 -19.21
C VAL A 78 -3.49 9.45 -20.26
N ASP A 79 -3.24 10.32 -21.23
CA ASP A 79 -4.06 10.48 -22.44
C ASP A 79 -3.88 9.25 -23.34
N ILE A 80 -5.01 8.69 -23.79
CA ILE A 80 -5.04 7.56 -24.73
C ILE A 80 -5.71 7.92 -26.06
N GLY A 81 -5.97 9.21 -26.31
CA GLY A 81 -6.64 9.71 -27.50
C GLY A 81 -8.16 9.68 -27.39
N ASP A 82 -8.83 10.16 -28.44
CA ASP A 82 -10.30 10.16 -28.56
C ASP A 82 -11.06 10.83 -27.40
N GLY A 83 -10.40 11.76 -26.69
CA GLY A 83 -10.96 12.43 -25.51
C GLY A 83 -11.06 11.50 -24.29
N MET A 84 -10.30 10.40 -24.26
CA MET A 84 -10.27 9.40 -23.21
C MET A 84 -8.94 9.42 -22.45
N ALA A 85 -8.98 9.05 -21.17
CA ALA A 85 -7.80 8.89 -20.34
C ALA A 85 -7.79 7.52 -19.66
N ALA A 86 -6.60 6.95 -19.50
CA ALA A 86 -6.39 5.77 -18.68
C ALA A 86 -5.89 6.17 -17.29
N VAL A 87 -6.57 5.66 -16.26
CA VAL A 87 -6.21 5.87 -14.85
C VAL A 87 -5.77 4.54 -14.26
N PHE A 88 -4.57 4.51 -13.70
CA PHE A 88 -4.00 3.27 -13.16
C PHE A 88 -3.04 3.53 -12.00
N LYS A 89 -2.96 2.54 -11.13
CA LYS A 89 -2.00 2.45 -10.03
C LYS A 89 -1.74 0.98 -9.74
N ILE A 90 -0.66 0.70 -9.03
CA ILE A 90 -0.39 -0.60 -8.44
C ILE A 90 -0.19 -0.43 -6.93
N GLU A 91 -0.70 -1.38 -6.16
CA GLU A 91 -0.55 -1.45 -4.71
C GLU A 91 -0.10 -2.84 -4.30
N SER A 92 0.40 -2.95 -3.06
CA SER A 92 0.84 -4.22 -2.47
C SER A 92 0.13 -4.45 -1.14
N HIS A 93 -0.25 -5.69 -0.85
CA HIS A 93 -0.86 -6.05 0.43
C HIS A 93 -0.20 -7.30 1.05
N ASN A 94 1.14 -7.28 1.08
CA ASN A 94 1.99 -8.45 1.36
C ASN A 94 1.77 -9.02 2.77
N HIS A 95 2.07 -8.23 3.82
CA HIS A 95 2.03 -8.72 5.20
C HIS A 95 0.62 -9.22 5.62
N PRO A 96 -0.48 -8.52 5.29
CA PRO A 96 -1.82 -9.07 5.57
C PRO A 96 -2.12 -10.35 4.79
N SER A 97 -1.70 -10.44 3.51
CA SER A 97 -1.90 -11.64 2.69
C SER A 97 -1.09 -12.85 3.17
N PHE A 98 0.03 -12.63 3.85
CA PHE A 98 0.78 -13.71 4.49
C PHE A 98 0.02 -14.27 5.71
N ILE A 99 -0.56 -13.39 6.53
CA ILE A 99 -1.25 -13.78 7.77
C ILE A 99 -2.64 -14.36 7.50
N GLU A 100 -3.42 -13.71 6.65
CA GLU A 100 -4.75 -14.16 6.23
C GLU A 100 -4.89 -13.95 4.72
N PRO A 101 -4.67 -15.00 3.91
CA PRO A 101 -4.50 -14.82 2.47
C PRO A 101 -5.74 -14.36 1.71
N TYR A 102 -6.93 -14.75 2.15
CA TYR A 102 -8.16 -14.39 1.44
C TYR A 102 -8.50 -12.92 1.61
N GLN A 103 -8.65 -12.48 2.86
CA GLN A 103 -8.96 -11.12 3.23
C GLN A 103 -7.81 -10.19 2.87
N GLY A 104 -6.56 -10.59 3.13
CA GLY A 104 -5.39 -9.80 2.74
C GLY A 104 -5.36 -9.53 1.23
N ALA A 105 -5.70 -10.49 0.39
CA ALA A 105 -5.79 -10.24 -1.05
C ALA A 105 -7.04 -9.43 -1.43
N ALA A 106 -8.19 -9.76 -0.86
CA ALA A 106 -9.47 -9.12 -1.16
C ALA A 106 -9.47 -7.63 -0.79
N THR A 107 -8.94 -7.26 0.38
CA THR A 107 -8.83 -5.84 0.78
C THR A 107 -7.81 -5.09 -0.07
N GLY A 108 -6.80 -5.77 -0.61
CA GLY A 108 -5.85 -5.21 -1.57
C GLY A 108 -6.55 -4.81 -2.87
N VAL A 109 -7.39 -5.70 -3.42
CA VAL A 109 -8.25 -5.38 -4.57
C VAL A 109 -9.20 -4.22 -4.25
N GLY A 110 -9.83 -4.23 -3.08
CA GLY A 110 -10.70 -3.13 -2.66
C GLY A 110 -9.97 -1.78 -2.53
N GLY A 111 -8.72 -1.78 -2.05
CA GLY A 111 -7.87 -0.59 -1.94
C GLY A 111 -7.60 0.06 -3.29
N ILE A 112 -7.01 -0.71 -4.20
CA ILE A 112 -6.63 -0.18 -5.53
C ILE A 112 -7.85 0.30 -6.35
N LEU A 113 -8.99 -0.38 -6.22
CA LEU A 113 -10.23 0.05 -6.87
C LEU A 113 -10.71 1.40 -6.35
N ARG A 114 -10.58 1.66 -5.05
CA ARG A 114 -10.95 2.97 -4.47
C ARG A 114 -10.04 4.07 -4.98
N ASP A 115 -8.74 3.84 -5.11
CA ASP A 115 -7.82 4.85 -5.65
C ASP A 115 -8.26 5.32 -7.03
N VAL A 116 -8.48 4.37 -7.95
CA VAL A 116 -8.95 4.66 -9.31
C VAL A 116 -10.31 5.34 -9.29
N PHE A 117 -11.24 4.86 -8.46
CA PHE A 117 -12.57 5.43 -8.33
C PHE A 117 -12.54 6.89 -7.85
N THR A 118 -11.68 7.22 -6.87
CA THR A 118 -11.56 8.60 -6.35
C THR A 118 -11.00 9.59 -7.37
N MET A 119 -10.36 9.12 -8.43
CA MET A 119 -9.95 9.95 -9.57
C MET A 119 -11.09 10.26 -10.54
N GLY A 120 -12.32 9.79 -10.27
CA GLY A 120 -13.47 9.94 -11.16
C GLY A 120 -13.49 8.96 -12.33
N ALA A 121 -12.59 7.97 -12.34
CA ALA A 121 -12.54 6.94 -13.36
C ALA A 121 -13.36 5.70 -12.97
N ARG A 122 -13.99 5.07 -13.96
CA ARG A 122 -14.63 3.77 -13.79
C ARG A 122 -13.56 2.67 -13.97
N PRO A 123 -13.25 1.86 -12.95
CA PRO A 123 -12.32 0.76 -13.15
C PRO A 123 -12.96 -0.31 -14.05
N VAL A 124 -12.19 -0.81 -15.01
CA VAL A 124 -12.66 -1.76 -16.05
C VAL A 124 -11.90 -3.08 -16.05
N ALA A 125 -10.75 -3.13 -15.39
CA ALA A 125 -9.88 -4.29 -15.35
C ALA A 125 -8.99 -4.27 -14.09
N LEU A 126 -8.64 -5.46 -13.62
CA LEU A 126 -7.64 -5.71 -12.59
C LEU A 126 -6.49 -6.54 -13.17
N LEU A 127 -5.30 -6.35 -12.61
CA LEU A 127 -4.14 -7.20 -12.83
C LEU A 127 -3.53 -7.57 -11.48
N ASN A 128 -2.92 -8.75 -11.38
CA ASN A 128 -2.22 -9.19 -10.18
C ASN A 128 -0.74 -9.48 -10.44
N ALA A 129 0.10 -9.13 -9.48
CA ALA A 129 1.52 -9.49 -9.46
C ALA A 129 1.79 -10.33 -8.22
N LEU A 130 1.77 -11.65 -8.39
CA LEU A 130 1.86 -12.62 -7.29
C LEU A 130 3.28 -13.18 -7.19
N ARG A 131 3.78 -13.28 -5.96
CA ARG A 131 5.07 -13.87 -5.62
C ARG A 131 4.88 -14.78 -4.42
N PHE A 132 5.32 -16.03 -4.54
CA PHE A 132 5.22 -17.03 -3.48
C PHE A 132 6.55 -17.78 -3.32
N GLY A 133 6.69 -18.47 -2.19
CA GLY A 133 7.78 -19.42 -1.96
C GLY A 133 7.84 -20.55 -2.98
N GLU A 134 8.74 -21.51 -2.77
CA GLU A 134 8.82 -22.71 -3.61
C GLU A 134 7.49 -23.47 -3.64
N ALA A 135 7.18 -24.09 -4.77
CA ALA A 135 5.89 -24.74 -4.99
C ALA A 135 5.63 -25.93 -4.04
N ASP A 136 6.69 -26.59 -3.57
CA ASP A 136 6.67 -27.68 -2.60
C ASP A 136 6.79 -27.22 -1.14
N HIS A 137 7.01 -25.92 -0.89
CA HIS A 137 7.06 -25.39 0.47
C HIS A 137 5.68 -25.54 1.15
N PRO A 138 5.62 -26.01 2.42
CA PRO A 138 4.36 -26.39 3.06
C PRO A 138 3.29 -25.30 3.10
N LEU A 139 3.69 -24.03 3.19
CA LEU A 139 2.79 -22.88 3.25
C LEU A 139 2.30 -22.42 1.88
N THR A 140 3.09 -22.63 0.81
CA THR A 140 2.86 -22.02 -0.50
C THR A 140 1.47 -22.37 -1.05
N ARG A 141 1.05 -23.63 -0.93
CA ARG A 141 -0.27 -24.05 -1.42
C ARG A 141 -1.42 -23.30 -0.72
N HIS A 142 -1.31 -23.06 0.59
CA HIS A 142 -2.32 -22.33 1.35
C HIS A 142 -2.37 -20.86 0.92
N LEU A 143 -1.21 -20.21 0.82
CA LEU A 143 -1.09 -18.81 0.40
C LEU A 143 -1.64 -18.61 -1.02
N VAL A 144 -1.22 -19.43 -1.99
CA VAL A 144 -1.70 -19.37 -3.37
C VAL A 144 -3.22 -19.51 -3.43
N SER A 145 -3.77 -20.55 -2.76
CA SER A 145 -5.20 -20.82 -2.78
C SER A 145 -6.01 -19.66 -2.21
N GLY A 146 -5.58 -19.13 -1.06
CA GLY A 146 -6.32 -18.06 -0.41
C GLY A 146 -6.18 -16.71 -1.12
N VAL A 147 -4.98 -16.34 -1.58
CA VAL A 147 -4.76 -15.08 -2.32
C VAL A 147 -5.56 -15.07 -3.62
N VAL A 148 -5.48 -16.13 -4.44
CA VAL A 148 -6.23 -16.20 -5.71
C VAL A 148 -7.74 -16.18 -5.45
N SER A 149 -8.21 -16.87 -4.41
CA SER A 149 -9.62 -16.84 -4.00
C SER A 149 -10.06 -15.45 -3.52
N GLY A 150 -9.20 -14.72 -2.80
CA GLY A 150 -9.48 -13.36 -2.33
C GLY A 150 -9.54 -12.34 -3.46
N VAL A 151 -8.56 -12.38 -4.38
CA VAL A 151 -8.56 -11.54 -5.59
C VAL A 151 -9.83 -11.79 -6.42
N GLY A 152 -10.09 -13.06 -6.74
CA GLY A 152 -11.28 -13.45 -7.50
C GLY A 152 -12.58 -13.11 -6.76
N GLY A 153 -12.62 -13.35 -5.45
CA GLY A 153 -13.79 -13.09 -4.61
C GLY A 153 -14.20 -11.63 -4.64
N TYR A 154 -13.27 -10.69 -4.43
CA TYR A 154 -13.60 -9.26 -4.46
C TYR A 154 -13.91 -8.78 -5.88
N GLY A 155 -13.06 -9.11 -6.87
CA GLY A 155 -13.22 -8.67 -8.26
C GLY A 155 -14.53 -9.16 -8.90
N ASN A 156 -14.87 -10.44 -8.71
CA ASN A 156 -16.10 -11.00 -9.25
C ASN A 156 -17.35 -10.41 -8.59
N CYS A 157 -17.32 -10.16 -7.27
CA CYS A 157 -18.44 -9.56 -6.55
C CYS A 157 -18.76 -8.14 -7.02
N ILE A 158 -17.73 -7.32 -7.32
CA ILE A 158 -17.92 -5.95 -7.80
C ILE A 158 -18.06 -5.85 -9.32
N GLY A 159 -17.89 -6.97 -10.05
CA GLY A 159 -18.06 -7.05 -11.50
C GLY A 159 -16.88 -6.50 -12.30
N ILE A 160 -15.66 -6.53 -11.75
CA ILE A 160 -14.46 -6.03 -12.43
C ILE A 160 -13.50 -7.21 -12.65
N PRO A 161 -13.23 -7.59 -13.92
CA PRO A 161 -12.46 -8.79 -14.23
C PRO A 161 -10.98 -8.60 -13.93
N THR A 162 -10.36 -9.63 -13.34
CA THR A 162 -8.90 -9.77 -13.39
C THR A 162 -8.52 -10.36 -14.75
N ILE A 163 -7.98 -9.53 -15.64
CA ILE A 163 -7.78 -9.89 -17.05
C ILE A 163 -6.41 -10.50 -17.34
N GLY A 164 -5.51 -10.47 -16.37
CA GLY A 164 -4.15 -10.99 -16.51
C GLY A 164 -3.30 -10.66 -15.30
N GLY A 165 -2.02 -10.96 -15.40
CA GLY A 165 -1.06 -10.74 -14.33
C GLY A 165 0.18 -11.61 -14.49
N GLU A 166 0.94 -11.71 -13.42
CA GLU A 166 2.14 -12.52 -13.34
C GLU A 166 2.20 -13.27 -12.01
N THR A 167 2.75 -14.48 -12.05
CA THR A 167 2.96 -15.33 -10.88
C THR A 167 4.36 -15.91 -10.94
N HIS A 168 5.12 -15.77 -9.85
CA HIS A 168 6.47 -16.35 -9.75
C HIS A 168 6.64 -17.08 -8.42
N PHE A 169 7.41 -18.15 -8.44
CA PHE A 169 7.78 -18.98 -7.30
C PHE A 169 9.28 -18.93 -7.12
N ASP A 170 9.77 -18.57 -5.92
CA ASP A 170 11.20 -18.52 -5.62
C ASP A 170 11.44 -18.77 -4.13
N ALA A 171 12.53 -19.46 -3.79
CA ALA A 171 12.90 -19.76 -2.40
C ALA A 171 13.06 -18.51 -1.52
N SER A 172 13.41 -17.36 -2.11
CA SER A 172 13.50 -16.07 -1.41
C SER A 172 12.16 -15.61 -0.80
N TYR A 173 11.03 -16.15 -1.28
CA TYR A 173 9.69 -15.86 -0.75
C TYR A 173 9.16 -16.94 0.21
N ASN A 174 9.97 -17.92 0.65
CA ASN A 174 9.52 -18.96 1.59
C ASN A 174 9.07 -18.39 2.96
N GLN A 175 9.44 -17.14 3.28
CA GLN A 175 9.05 -16.43 4.50
C GLN A 175 8.03 -15.30 4.25
N ASN A 176 7.41 -15.26 3.06
CA ASN A 176 6.43 -14.27 2.63
C ASN A 176 5.11 -14.91 2.21
#